data_AF-A0A8J6XXA5-F1
#
_entry.id   AF-A0A8J6XXA5-F1
#
_cell.length_a   1.000
_cell.length_b   1.000
_cell.length_c   1.000
_cell.angle_alpha   90.00
_cell.angle_beta   90.00
_cell.angle_gamma   90.00
#
_symmetry.space_group_name_H-M   'P 1'
#
loop_
_entity.id
_entity.type
_entity.pdbx_description
1 polymer ?
#
loop_
_entity_poly.entity_id
_entity_poly.type
_entity_poly.pdbx_seq_one_letter_code
_entity_poly.pdbx_strand_id
1 'polypeptide(L)'
;DLVIPYDSTLPDEAATETARQEARAAVIPVYDLEPRLRIELENELHILFAACRDRMGTIGDEVADLAAITDLRATESMMRILDSSSCSERLEEVLVKVVDGVFRDRIVDDRRDLEHRGEEGIALRDLSTGRERTVRLDELSEAVDLRSGLEQVLQARLLEQPAVARRWIAPVVDFLEANLGPNLVFSRGETTQRQRAAAEGVVPRSRGLRRGQVLIRRGDTVTDEVADTLRVFREQRRDIASTARVAGIALLVGLMLAGWWPVLLWFGGPLEAKRRLSMIYILVLLFTLSVRLGWFIANAVAFNAQGQAMSTAEAYLWGLPFAAGPVTVLVLLGMQPALLFAVCGAGVAGVLLGGDFSVAVYALASGVVGTLAAERSEDRISLSRVGLLVGAANVVVLLILELYLGLPDPPGTVGLSAIFAFVGGPISVGVVSFLLPALESAFGITTDTRLLELSNQNLPLL
;
A
#
# COMPACT_ATOMS: atom_id res chain seq x y z
N ASP A 1 -0.73 -28.43 -5.60
CA ASP A 1 -1.97 -27.68 -5.40
C ASP A 1 -1.85 -26.95 -4.07
N LEU A 2 -2.26 -25.68 -4.02
CA LEU A 2 -2.30 -24.91 -2.79
C LEU A 2 -3.71 -25.01 -2.22
N VAL A 3 -3.82 -25.49 -0.97
CA VAL A 3 -5.10 -25.78 -0.32
C VAL A 3 -5.24 -24.94 0.93
N ILE A 4 -6.44 -24.43 1.18
CA ILE A 4 -6.72 -23.55 2.31
C ILE A 4 -6.67 -24.33 3.62
N PRO A 5 -5.81 -23.94 4.60
CA PRO A 5 -5.55 -24.74 5.79
C PRO A 5 -6.64 -24.64 6.88
N TYR A 6 -7.44 -23.57 6.91
CA TYR A 6 -8.52 -23.34 7.87
C TYR A 6 -9.60 -22.44 7.26
N ASP A 7 -10.83 -22.51 7.81
CA ASP A 7 -11.92 -21.64 7.38
C ASP A 7 -11.54 -20.17 7.64
N SER A 8 -11.65 -19.32 6.63
CA SER A 8 -11.37 -17.90 6.75
C SER A 8 -12.37 -17.07 5.96
N THR A 9 -12.73 -15.91 6.50
CA THR A 9 -13.50 -14.89 5.79
C THR A 9 -12.52 -13.82 5.35
N LEU A 10 -12.34 -13.67 4.04
CA LEU A 10 -11.50 -12.61 3.49
C LEU A 10 -12.38 -11.47 2.97
N PRO A 11 -11.93 -10.21 3.11
CA PRO A 11 -12.55 -9.09 2.40
C PRO A 11 -12.46 -9.34 0.90
N ASP A 12 -13.59 -9.22 0.20
CA ASP A 12 -13.63 -9.27 -1.26
C ASP A 12 -13.58 -7.83 -1.78
N GLU A 13 -12.36 -7.33 -2.02
CA GLU A 13 -12.15 -5.95 -2.47
C GLU A 13 -12.80 -5.68 -3.82
N ALA A 14 -12.73 -6.65 -4.75
CA ALA A 14 -13.35 -6.54 -6.07
C ALA A 14 -14.87 -6.42 -5.94
N ALA A 15 -15.53 -7.33 -5.22
CA ALA A 15 -16.97 -7.27 -5.01
C ALA A 15 -17.40 -6.04 -4.20
N THR A 16 -16.56 -5.56 -3.29
CA THR A 16 -16.81 -4.33 -2.53
C THR A 16 -16.71 -3.10 -3.44
N GLU A 17 -15.73 -3.04 -4.33
CA GLU A 17 -15.58 -1.91 -5.25
C GLU A 17 -16.68 -1.91 -6.33
N THR A 18 -17.09 -3.08 -6.84
CA THR A 18 -18.28 -3.17 -7.71
C THR A 18 -19.52 -2.65 -7.00
N ALA A 19 -19.75 -3.06 -5.75
CA ALA A 19 -20.88 -2.56 -4.97
C ALA A 19 -20.80 -1.05 -4.69
N ARG A 20 -19.60 -0.49 -4.51
CA ARG A 20 -19.38 0.96 -4.41
C ARG A 20 -19.68 1.69 -5.71
N GLN A 21 -19.32 1.12 -6.86
CA GLN A 21 -19.61 1.69 -8.17
C GLN A 21 -21.11 1.69 -8.45
N GLU A 22 -21.80 0.59 -8.16
CA GLU A 22 -23.27 0.51 -8.23
C GLU A 22 -23.93 1.55 -7.32
N ALA A 23 -23.44 1.69 -6.08
CA ALA A 23 -23.96 2.70 -5.15
C ALA A 23 -23.72 4.14 -5.62
N ARG A 24 -22.59 4.43 -6.31
CA ARG A 24 -22.32 5.74 -6.93
C ARG A 24 -23.25 6.00 -8.12
N ALA A 25 -23.47 4.98 -8.95
CA ALA A 25 -24.33 5.10 -10.13
C ALA A 25 -25.80 5.32 -9.77
N ALA A 26 -26.27 4.72 -8.67
CA ALA A 26 -27.64 4.89 -8.17
C ALA A 26 -27.92 6.27 -7.54
N VAL A 27 -26.91 7.15 -7.41
CA VAL A 27 -27.13 8.50 -6.89
C VAL A 27 -27.69 9.41 -7.98
N ILE A 28 -28.93 9.85 -7.76
CA ILE A 28 -29.63 10.83 -8.59
C ILE A 28 -28.83 12.16 -8.62
N PRO A 29 -28.64 12.78 -9.81
CA PRO A 29 -27.92 14.05 -9.94
C PRO A 29 -28.69 15.21 -9.31
N VAL A 30 -27.95 16.16 -8.74
CA VAL A 30 -28.52 17.36 -8.11
C VAL A 30 -28.42 18.55 -9.05
N TYR A 31 -29.54 19.24 -9.23
CA TYR A 31 -29.64 20.49 -9.96
C TYR A 31 -30.10 21.61 -9.03
N ASP A 32 -29.32 22.69 -9.03
CA ASP A 32 -29.59 23.88 -8.25
C ASP A 32 -30.45 24.83 -9.09
N LEU A 33 -31.63 25.16 -8.57
CA LEU A 33 -32.52 26.17 -9.10
C LEU A 33 -32.20 27.50 -8.40
N GLU A 34 -31.96 28.55 -9.18
CA GLU A 34 -31.70 29.91 -8.69
C GLU A 34 -32.84 30.87 -9.10
N PRO A 35 -33.90 30.99 -8.27
CA PRO A 35 -35.01 31.90 -8.56
C PRO A 35 -34.65 33.38 -8.49
N ARG A 36 -33.52 33.74 -7.88
CA ARG A 36 -33.11 35.15 -7.69
C ARG A 36 -32.71 35.82 -9.00
N LEU A 37 -32.14 35.06 -9.95
CA LEU A 37 -31.76 35.58 -11.27
C LEU A 37 -32.95 36.22 -12.01
N ARG A 38 -34.15 35.67 -11.83
CA ARG A 38 -35.38 36.25 -12.36
C ARG A 38 -35.66 37.62 -11.76
N ILE A 39 -35.61 37.72 -10.43
CA ILE A 39 -35.91 38.96 -9.69
C ILE A 39 -34.86 40.04 -10.01
N GLU A 40 -33.59 39.64 -10.11
CA GLU A 40 -32.47 40.52 -10.46
C GLU A 40 -32.65 41.08 -11.88
N LEU A 41 -32.91 40.23 -12.87
CA LEU A 41 -33.13 40.68 -14.25
C LEU A 41 -34.40 41.56 -14.38
N GLU A 42 -35.49 41.22 -13.69
CA GLU A 42 -36.69 42.06 -13.64
C GLU A 42 -36.38 43.46 -13.07
N ASN A 43 -35.63 43.53 -11.97
CA ASN A 43 -35.22 44.81 -11.36
C ASN A 43 -34.30 45.62 -12.27
N GLU A 44 -33.31 44.99 -12.90
CA GLU A 44 -32.40 45.64 -13.84
C GLU A 44 -33.15 46.19 -15.06
N LEU A 45 -34.17 45.48 -15.56
CA LEU A 45 -35.06 46.01 -16.60
C LEU A 45 -35.81 47.25 -16.12
N HIS A 46 -36.38 47.23 -14.92
CA HIS A 46 -37.06 48.41 -14.34
C HIS A 46 -36.10 49.61 -14.22
N ILE A 47 -34.87 49.39 -13.78
CA ILE A 47 -33.83 50.43 -13.67
C ILE A 47 -33.48 50.97 -15.05
N LEU A 48 -33.28 50.11 -16.06
CA LEU A 48 -32.96 50.49 -17.43
C LEU A 48 -34.04 51.40 -18.03
N PHE A 49 -35.31 51.01 -17.91
CA PHE A 49 -36.43 51.78 -18.45
C PHE A 49 -36.66 53.08 -17.66
N ALA A 50 -36.46 53.08 -16.34
CA ALA A 50 -36.53 54.29 -15.53
C ALA A 50 -35.42 55.30 -15.90
N ALA A 51 -34.17 54.83 -16.03
CA ALA A 51 -33.03 55.64 -16.45
C ALA A 51 -33.23 56.20 -17.86
N CYS A 52 -33.79 55.41 -18.78
CA CYS A 52 -34.14 55.90 -20.11
C CYS A 52 -35.19 57.03 -20.07
N ARG A 53 -36.24 56.90 -19.24
CA ARG A 53 -37.27 57.92 -19.11
C ARG A 53 -36.73 59.21 -18.50
N ASP A 54 -35.90 59.10 -17.47
CA ASP A 54 -35.26 60.25 -16.82
C ASP A 54 -34.38 61.02 -17.81
N ARG A 55 -33.58 60.30 -18.62
CA ARG A 55 -32.77 60.86 -19.70
C ARG A 55 -33.59 61.66 -20.71
N MET A 56 -34.78 61.19 -21.08
CA MET A 56 -35.66 61.91 -22.01
C MET A 56 -36.33 63.14 -21.37
N GLY A 57 -36.45 63.19 -20.04
CA GLY A 57 -37.01 64.32 -19.30
C GLY A 57 -36.02 65.46 -19.07
N THR A 58 -34.72 65.18 -19.04
CA THR A 58 -33.65 66.18 -18.85
C THR A 58 -33.19 66.80 -20.16
N ILE A 59 -33.49 68.08 -20.36
CA ILE A 59 -32.98 68.90 -21.48
C ILE A 59 -31.60 69.47 -21.05
N GLY A 60 -30.54 68.67 -21.12
CA GLY A 60 -29.17 69.09 -20.80
C GLY A 60 -28.12 68.00 -21.01
N ASP A 61 -26.95 68.39 -21.53
CA ASP A 61 -25.85 67.56 -22.08
C ASP A 61 -25.16 66.54 -21.14
N GLU A 62 -25.62 66.31 -19.92
CA GLU A 62 -25.09 65.25 -19.05
C GLU A 62 -25.93 63.98 -19.16
N VAL A 63 -25.88 63.36 -20.35
CA VAL A 63 -26.43 62.01 -20.53
C VAL A 63 -25.48 61.02 -19.89
N ALA A 64 -25.82 60.53 -18.70
CA ALA A 64 -25.17 59.37 -18.11
C ALA A 64 -25.28 58.18 -19.07
N ASP A 65 -24.16 57.47 -19.28
CA ASP A 65 -24.14 56.28 -20.12
C ASP A 65 -25.08 55.23 -19.49
N LEU A 66 -26.16 54.87 -20.18
CA LEU A 66 -27.15 53.91 -19.66
C LEU A 66 -26.48 52.57 -19.30
N ALA A 67 -25.41 52.21 -20.01
CA ALA A 67 -24.60 51.03 -19.75
C ALA A 67 -23.74 51.13 -18.47
N ALA A 68 -23.59 52.31 -17.87
CA ALA A 68 -22.87 52.50 -16.60
C ALA A 68 -23.80 52.43 -15.36
N ILE A 69 -25.13 52.41 -15.57
CA ILE A 69 -26.15 52.42 -14.51
C ILE A 69 -26.73 51.03 -14.26
N THR A 70 -26.70 50.15 -15.27
CA THR A 70 -27.22 48.78 -15.19
C THR A 70 -26.13 47.77 -15.50
N ASP A 71 -26.19 46.59 -14.88
CA ASP A 71 -25.27 45.48 -15.18
C ASP A 71 -25.66 44.72 -16.47
N LEU A 72 -26.68 45.20 -17.19
CA LEU A 72 -27.15 44.63 -18.45
C LEU A 72 -26.23 44.96 -19.63
N ARG A 73 -26.00 43.94 -20.47
CA ARG A 73 -25.37 44.08 -21.78
C ARG A 73 -26.36 44.71 -22.76
N ALA A 74 -26.36 46.04 -22.83
CA ALA A 74 -27.17 46.78 -23.78
C ALA A 74 -26.57 46.72 -25.19
N THR A 75 -27.25 46.06 -26.12
CA THR A 75 -26.89 46.07 -27.54
C THR A 75 -27.24 47.44 -28.17
N GLU A 76 -26.42 47.96 -29.09
CA GLU A 76 -26.70 49.21 -29.81
C GLU A 76 -28.06 49.22 -30.53
N SER A 77 -28.53 48.04 -30.95
CA SER A 77 -29.84 47.84 -31.56
C SER A 77 -30.98 48.03 -30.56
N MET A 78 -30.80 47.61 -29.31
CA MET A 78 -31.76 47.81 -28.23
C MET A 78 -31.84 49.29 -27.83
N MET A 79 -30.72 49.98 -27.72
CA MET A 79 -30.69 51.42 -27.40
C MET A 79 -31.50 52.24 -28.42
N ARG A 80 -31.36 51.94 -29.71
CA ARG A 80 -32.17 52.56 -30.77
C ARG A 80 -33.66 52.28 -30.64
N ILE A 81 -34.04 51.10 -30.14
CA ILE A 81 -35.45 50.75 -29.91
C ILE A 81 -36.01 51.52 -28.73
N LEU A 82 -35.27 51.59 -27.62
CA LEU A 82 -35.63 52.35 -26.43
C LEU A 82 -35.91 53.82 -26.78
N ASP A 83 -35.04 54.44 -27.59
CA ASP A 83 -35.24 55.80 -28.10
C ASP A 83 -36.46 55.91 -29.04
N SER A 84 -36.61 54.98 -29.99
CA SER A 84 -37.72 55.00 -30.96
C SER A 84 -39.10 54.71 -30.35
N SER A 85 -39.13 54.05 -29.20
CA SER A 85 -40.34 53.69 -28.45
C SER A 85 -40.67 54.67 -27.33
N SER A 86 -39.83 55.72 -27.17
CA SER A 86 -39.91 56.67 -26.07
C SER A 86 -40.01 55.98 -24.70
N CYS A 87 -39.26 54.88 -24.52
CA CYS A 87 -39.23 54.05 -23.31
C CYS A 87 -40.61 53.81 -22.67
N SER A 88 -41.54 53.35 -23.51
CA SER A 88 -42.91 53.07 -23.12
C SER A 88 -42.99 52.03 -21.99
N GLU A 89 -43.79 52.32 -20.98
CA GLU A 89 -44.12 51.40 -19.87
C GLU A 89 -44.69 50.06 -20.37
N ARG A 90 -45.44 50.10 -21.48
CA ARG A 90 -46.03 48.91 -22.10
C ARG A 90 -44.99 47.93 -22.67
N LEU A 91 -43.82 48.41 -23.10
CA LEU A 91 -42.73 47.55 -23.57
C LEU A 91 -42.00 46.91 -22.38
N GLU A 92 -41.79 47.68 -21.31
CA GLU A 92 -41.21 47.21 -20.04
C GLU A 92 -42.03 46.06 -19.45
N GLU A 93 -43.36 46.23 -19.31
CA GLU A 93 -44.27 45.20 -18.81
C GLU A 93 -44.20 43.90 -19.65
N VAL A 94 -44.06 44.04 -20.97
CA VAL A 94 -43.98 42.89 -21.87
C VAL A 94 -42.66 42.15 -21.70
N LEU A 95 -41.53 42.86 -21.59
CA LEU A 95 -40.23 42.23 -21.39
C LEU A 95 -40.17 41.51 -20.05
N VAL A 96 -40.66 42.15 -18.98
CA VAL A 96 -40.78 41.54 -17.64
C VAL A 96 -41.63 40.27 -17.71
N LYS A 97 -42.78 40.31 -18.41
CA LYS A 97 -43.65 39.14 -18.58
C LYS A 97 -43.01 38.01 -19.38
N VAL A 98 -42.24 38.33 -20.42
CA VAL A 98 -41.51 37.32 -21.22
C VAL A 98 -40.40 36.69 -20.38
N VAL A 99 -39.63 37.50 -19.66
CA VAL A 99 -38.57 37.04 -18.74
C VAL A 99 -39.14 36.13 -17.64
N ASP A 100 -40.26 36.51 -17.00
CA ASP A 100 -40.93 35.68 -16.00
C ASP A 100 -41.38 34.33 -16.57
N GLY A 101 -41.94 34.33 -17.79
CA GLY A 101 -42.36 33.10 -18.47
C GLY A 101 -41.20 32.15 -18.76
N VAL A 102 -40.09 32.66 -19.29
CA VAL A 102 -38.93 31.84 -19.66
C VAL A 102 -38.20 31.29 -18.43
N PHE A 103 -38.06 32.08 -17.35
CA PHE A 103 -37.49 31.57 -16.11
C PHE A 103 -38.38 30.54 -15.40
N ARG A 104 -39.71 30.64 -15.56
CA ARG A 104 -40.67 29.67 -15.03
C ARG A 104 -40.58 28.32 -15.73
N ASP A 105 -40.38 28.33 -17.04
CA ASP A 105 -40.14 27.13 -17.85
C ASP A 105 -38.79 26.46 -17.51
N ARG A 106 -37.89 27.21 -16.85
CA ARG A 106 -36.53 26.83 -16.46
C ARG A 106 -35.58 26.78 -17.65
N ILE A 107 -34.47 27.48 -17.51
CA ILE A 107 -33.41 27.60 -18.49
C ILE A 107 -32.26 26.71 -18.05
N VAL A 108 -31.91 25.74 -18.88
CA VAL A 108 -30.77 24.84 -18.70
C VAL A 108 -29.68 25.15 -19.71
N ASP A 109 -28.41 24.98 -19.33
CA ASP A 109 -27.28 25.19 -20.23
C ASP A 109 -27.32 24.24 -21.44
N ASP A 110 -27.57 22.95 -21.20
CA ASP A 110 -27.74 21.94 -22.25
C ASP A 110 -28.82 20.93 -21.84
N ARG A 111 -29.89 20.85 -22.65
CA ARG A 111 -31.01 19.96 -22.36
C ARG A 111 -30.67 18.49 -22.55
N ARG A 112 -29.75 18.16 -23.46
CA ARG A 112 -29.34 16.76 -23.71
C ARG A 112 -28.57 16.21 -22.53
N ASP A 113 -27.74 17.04 -21.91
CA ASP A 113 -27.00 16.69 -20.70
C ASP A 113 -27.94 16.46 -19.50
N LEU A 114 -29.02 17.25 -19.40
CA LEU A 114 -30.08 17.03 -18.42
C LEU A 114 -30.78 15.69 -18.65
N GLU A 115 -31.19 15.41 -19.90
CA GLU A 115 -31.88 14.18 -20.28
C GLU A 115 -31.03 12.94 -20.00
N HIS A 116 -29.75 12.98 -20.38
CA HIS A 116 -28.83 11.84 -20.20
C HIS A 116 -28.52 11.55 -18.73
N ARG A 117 -28.33 12.59 -17.90
CA ARG A 117 -28.01 12.40 -16.47
C ARG A 117 -29.25 12.07 -15.65
N GLY A 118 -30.41 12.55 -16.07
CA GLY A 118 -31.65 12.49 -15.30
C GLY A 118 -32.56 11.31 -15.63
N GLU A 119 -32.12 10.29 -16.39
CA GLU A 119 -32.97 9.15 -16.78
C GLU A 119 -33.70 8.49 -15.59
N GLU A 120 -33.04 8.41 -14.44
CA GLU A 120 -33.60 7.85 -13.20
C GLU A 120 -34.34 8.91 -12.33
N GLY A 121 -34.26 10.19 -12.69
CA GLY A 121 -34.80 11.35 -12.00
C GLY A 121 -33.72 12.41 -11.76
N ILE A 122 -34.12 13.57 -11.23
CA ILE A 122 -33.20 14.59 -10.72
C ILE A 122 -33.62 15.07 -9.33
N ALA A 123 -32.65 15.47 -8.53
CA ALA A 123 -32.88 16.16 -7.27
C ALA A 123 -32.84 17.68 -7.53
N LEU A 124 -34.00 18.33 -7.45
CA LEU A 124 -34.12 19.77 -7.61
C LEU A 124 -33.95 20.46 -6.27
N ARG A 125 -32.92 21.28 -6.14
CA ARG A 125 -32.63 22.07 -4.93
C ARG A 125 -32.90 23.55 -5.21
N ASP A 126 -33.86 24.12 -4.50
CA ASP A 126 -34.17 25.55 -4.58
C ASP A 126 -33.22 26.32 -3.65
N LEU A 127 -32.34 27.16 -4.22
CA LEU A 127 -31.36 27.94 -3.48
C LEU A 127 -31.99 29.09 -2.67
N SER A 128 -33.21 29.51 -3.00
CA SER A 128 -33.93 30.56 -2.28
C SER A 128 -34.56 30.06 -0.98
N THR A 129 -35.16 28.86 -1.02
CA THR A 129 -35.87 28.26 0.11
C THR A 129 -35.07 27.17 0.85
N GLY A 130 -33.99 26.68 0.23
CA GLY A 130 -33.21 25.55 0.72
C GLY A 130 -33.96 24.21 0.66
N ARG A 131 -35.12 24.16 -0.01
CA ARG A 131 -35.91 22.93 -0.14
C ARG A 131 -35.42 22.09 -1.30
N GLU A 132 -35.48 20.78 -1.11
CA GLU A 132 -35.13 19.80 -2.13
C GLU A 132 -36.33 18.92 -2.46
N ARG A 133 -36.52 18.65 -3.75
CA ARG A 133 -37.56 17.75 -4.24
C ARG A 133 -37.00 16.90 -5.38
N THR A 134 -37.27 15.60 -5.32
CA THR A 134 -37.00 14.71 -6.46
C THR A 134 -38.07 14.92 -7.53
N VAL A 135 -37.61 15.14 -8.76
CA VAL A 135 -38.44 15.45 -9.92
C VAL A 135 -38.08 14.46 -11.03
N ARG A 136 -39.09 14.01 -11.77
CA ARG A 136 -38.92 13.15 -12.95
C ARG A 136 -38.77 14.01 -14.21
N LEU A 137 -38.19 13.44 -15.26
CA LEU A 137 -37.83 14.22 -16.45
C LEU A 137 -39.03 14.75 -17.25
N ASP A 138 -40.19 14.12 -17.09
CA ASP A 138 -41.48 14.54 -17.65
C ASP A 138 -41.94 15.90 -17.11
N GLU A 139 -41.67 16.22 -15.84
CA GLU A 139 -41.96 17.54 -15.27
C GLU A 139 -41.03 18.66 -15.79
N LEU A 140 -39.97 18.31 -16.53
CA LEU A 140 -38.97 19.22 -17.08
C LEU A 140 -38.98 19.23 -18.60
N SER A 141 -40.01 18.66 -19.23
CA SER A 141 -40.14 18.63 -20.69
C SER A 141 -40.23 20.02 -21.32
N GLU A 142 -40.70 21.00 -20.55
CA GLU A 142 -40.83 22.41 -20.95
C GLU A 142 -39.53 23.21 -20.75
N ALA A 143 -38.47 22.59 -20.20
CA ALA A 143 -37.19 23.28 -19.98
C ALA A 143 -36.58 23.80 -21.27
N VAL A 144 -36.15 25.06 -21.23
CA VAL A 144 -35.58 25.78 -22.36
C VAL A 144 -34.07 25.53 -22.42
N ASP A 145 -33.60 25.08 -23.57
CA ASP A 145 -32.17 24.91 -23.86
C ASP A 145 -31.54 26.27 -24.21
N LEU A 146 -30.59 26.72 -23.39
CA LEU A 146 -29.94 28.02 -23.55
C LEU A 146 -29.17 28.12 -24.88
N ARG A 147 -28.55 27.04 -25.35
CA ARG A 147 -27.63 27.05 -26.49
C ARG A 147 -28.33 26.99 -27.84
N SER A 148 -29.51 26.39 -27.90
CA SER A 148 -30.17 26.07 -29.17
C SER A 148 -31.66 26.36 -29.23
N GLY A 149 -32.34 26.48 -28.08
CA GLY A 149 -33.80 26.66 -28.01
C GLY A 149 -34.23 28.07 -27.59
N LEU A 150 -33.37 28.84 -26.93
CA LEU A 150 -33.75 30.10 -26.31
C LEU A 150 -34.27 31.14 -27.32
N GLU A 151 -33.58 31.34 -28.46
CA GLU A 151 -33.96 32.29 -29.50
C GLU A 151 -35.40 32.04 -30.00
N GLN A 152 -35.73 30.77 -30.30
CA GLN A 152 -37.03 30.37 -30.84
C GLN A 152 -38.15 30.59 -29.82
N VAL A 153 -37.90 30.26 -28.55
CA VAL A 153 -38.87 30.45 -27.46
C VAL A 153 -39.12 31.93 -27.22
N LEU A 154 -38.08 32.76 -27.18
CA LEU A 154 -38.20 34.21 -27.03
C LEU A 154 -38.94 34.84 -28.21
N GLN A 155 -38.60 34.45 -29.44
CA GLN A 155 -39.24 34.97 -30.64
C GLN A 155 -40.74 34.61 -30.67
N ALA A 156 -41.10 33.37 -30.34
CA ALA A 156 -42.50 32.93 -30.27
C ALA A 156 -43.28 33.73 -29.23
N ARG A 157 -42.74 33.87 -28.01
CA ARG A 157 -43.39 34.61 -26.91
C ARG A 157 -43.55 36.11 -27.21
N LEU A 158 -42.59 36.72 -27.91
CA LEU A 158 -42.66 38.12 -28.32
C LEU A 158 -43.66 38.36 -29.47
N LEU A 159 -43.79 37.42 -30.40
CA LEU A 159 -44.77 37.49 -31.49
C LEU A 159 -46.23 37.44 -31.00
N GLU A 160 -46.47 36.79 -29.87
CA GLU A 160 -47.79 36.74 -29.22
C GLU A 160 -48.19 38.06 -28.54
N GLN A 161 -47.26 39.00 -28.35
CA GLN A 161 -47.53 40.27 -27.66
C GLN A 161 -47.84 41.40 -28.67
N PRO A 162 -49.07 41.94 -28.69
CA PRO A 162 -49.47 42.96 -29.65
C PRO A 162 -48.76 44.32 -29.45
N ALA A 163 -48.11 44.52 -28.31
CA ALA A 163 -47.39 45.75 -27.97
C ALA A 163 -45.97 45.81 -28.60
N VAL A 164 -45.45 44.71 -29.14
CA VAL A 164 -44.11 44.65 -29.75
C VAL A 164 -44.25 44.76 -31.26
N ALA A 165 -43.70 45.82 -31.86
CA ALA A 165 -43.65 45.93 -33.31
C ALA A 165 -42.75 44.82 -33.89
N ARG A 166 -43.14 44.20 -35.02
CA ARG A 166 -42.36 43.10 -35.64
C ARG A 166 -40.89 43.43 -35.89
N ARG A 167 -40.60 44.70 -36.20
CA ARG A 167 -39.23 45.21 -36.40
C ARG A 167 -38.36 45.23 -35.14
N TRP A 168 -38.97 45.16 -33.95
CA TRP A 168 -38.28 45.18 -32.67
C TRP A 168 -37.94 43.78 -32.14
N ILE A 169 -38.53 42.73 -32.71
CA ILE A 169 -38.41 41.37 -32.18
C ILE A 169 -36.97 40.87 -32.19
N ALA A 170 -36.28 40.89 -33.33
CA ALA A 170 -34.91 40.36 -33.42
C ALA A 170 -33.93 41.10 -32.46
N PRO A 171 -33.87 42.45 -32.44
CA PRO A 171 -33.01 43.14 -31.47
C PRO A 171 -33.37 42.90 -30.00
N VAL A 172 -34.65 42.68 -29.69
CA VAL A 172 -35.11 42.35 -28.34
C VAL A 172 -34.67 40.93 -27.96
N VAL A 173 -34.75 39.99 -28.89
CA VAL A 173 -34.23 38.63 -28.69
C VAL A 173 -32.73 38.65 -28.45
N ASP A 174 -31.95 39.34 -29.30
CA ASP A 174 -30.49 39.48 -29.14
C ASP A 174 -30.12 40.04 -27.76
N PHE A 175 -30.87 41.03 -27.28
CA PHE A 175 -30.67 41.61 -25.96
C PHE A 175 -31.02 40.64 -24.83
N LEU A 176 -32.15 39.94 -24.93
CA LEU A 176 -32.56 38.98 -23.91
C LEU A 176 -31.59 37.78 -23.87
N GLU A 177 -31.12 37.29 -25.02
CA GLU A 177 -30.12 36.22 -25.10
C GLU A 177 -28.78 36.63 -24.46
N ALA A 178 -28.36 37.89 -24.66
CA ALA A 178 -27.13 38.40 -24.06
C ALA A 178 -27.18 38.53 -22.52
N ASN A 179 -28.38 38.56 -21.93
CA ASN A 179 -28.61 38.84 -20.50
C ASN A 179 -29.30 37.69 -19.74
N LEU A 180 -29.87 36.71 -20.44
CA LEU A 180 -30.45 35.51 -19.81
C LEU A 180 -29.36 34.46 -19.55
N GLY A 181 -29.32 34.00 -18.29
CA GLY A 181 -28.48 32.89 -17.86
C GLY A 181 -29.31 31.65 -17.49
N PRO A 182 -28.66 30.48 -17.37
CA PRO A 182 -29.34 29.27 -16.92
C PRO A 182 -29.71 29.43 -15.43
N ASN A 183 -30.98 29.24 -15.09
CA ASN A 183 -31.45 29.24 -13.70
C ASN A 183 -31.53 27.83 -13.11
N LEU A 184 -31.34 26.79 -13.92
CA LEU A 184 -31.26 25.41 -13.48
C LEU A 184 -29.90 24.83 -13.86
N VAL A 185 -29.01 24.69 -12.88
CA VAL A 185 -27.60 24.34 -13.10
C VAL A 185 -27.23 23.04 -12.40
N PHE A 186 -26.46 22.19 -13.06
CA PHE A 186 -25.99 20.94 -12.48
C PHE A 186 -24.97 21.18 -11.36
N SER A 187 -25.30 20.72 -10.15
CA SER A 187 -24.44 20.83 -8.97
C SER A 187 -23.45 19.67 -8.91
N ARG A 188 -22.33 19.82 -9.62
CA ARG A 188 -21.27 18.78 -9.66
C ARG A 188 -20.71 18.49 -8.27
N GLY A 189 -20.52 19.52 -7.44
CA GLY A 189 -19.97 19.38 -6.10
C GLY A 189 -20.87 18.54 -5.19
N GLU A 190 -22.14 18.92 -5.10
CA GLU A 190 -23.14 18.23 -4.27
C GLU A 190 -23.37 16.79 -4.77
N THR A 191 -23.50 16.59 -6.09
CA THR A 191 -23.66 15.24 -6.67
C THR A 191 -22.45 14.35 -6.36
N THR A 192 -21.23 14.88 -6.51
CA THR A 192 -20.01 14.12 -6.20
C THR A 192 -19.92 13.81 -4.70
N GLN A 193 -20.34 14.72 -3.83
CA GLN A 193 -20.37 14.52 -2.39
C GLN A 193 -21.33 13.40 -2.00
N ARG A 194 -22.53 13.36 -2.59
CA ARG A 194 -23.51 12.29 -2.37
C ARG A 194 -23.03 10.94 -2.90
N GLN A 195 -22.40 10.92 -4.07
CA GLN A 195 -21.76 9.71 -4.61
C GLN A 195 -20.67 9.17 -3.68
N ARG A 196 -19.87 10.05 -3.05
CA ARG A 196 -18.88 9.65 -2.05
C ARG A 196 -19.54 9.08 -0.80
N ALA A 197 -20.53 9.77 -0.24
CA ALA A 197 -21.26 9.29 0.94
C ALA A 197 -21.94 7.94 0.69
N ALA A 198 -22.52 7.74 -0.49
CA ALA A 198 -23.12 6.47 -0.89
C ALA A 198 -22.07 5.35 -1.00
N ALA A 199 -20.90 5.63 -1.57
CA ALA A 199 -19.80 4.66 -1.66
C ALA A 199 -19.21 4.29 -0.29
N GLU A 200 -19.09 5.27 0.61
CA GLU A 200 -18.57 5.06 1.97
C GLU A 200 -19.55 4.27 2.85
N GLY A 201 -20.86 4.39 2.59
CA GLY A 201 -21.90 3.63 3.30
C GLY A 201 -21.97 2.14 2.92
N VAL A 202 -21.25 1.68 1.89
CA VAL A 202 -21.27 0.28 1.47
C VAL A 202 -20.50 -0.60 2.45
N VAL A 203 -21.21 -1.54 3.09
CA VAL A 203 -20.59 -2.54 3.95
C VAL A 203 -19.66 -3.44 3.11
N PRO A 204 -18.39 -3.61 3.50
CA PRO A 204 -17.45 -4.47 2.78
C PRO A 204 -18.01 -5.88 2.62
N ARG A 205 -18.03 -6.39 1.37
CA ARG A 205 -18.44 -7.76 1.10
C ARG A 205 -17.29 -8.68 1.45
N SER A 206 -17.60 -9.78 2.12
CA SER A 206 -16.62 -10.79 2.50
C SER A 206 -16.91 -12.11 1.81
N ARG A 207 -15.85 -12.81 1.41
CA ARG A 207 -15.89 -14.13 0.81
C ARG A 207 -15.47 -15.16 1.85
N GLY A 208 -16.33 -16.15 2.07
CA GLY A 208 -16.01 -17.31 2.92
C GLY A 208 -15.18 -18.33 2.14
N LEU A 209 -13.98 -18.60 2.61
CA LEU A 209 -13.10 -19.66 2.14
C LEU A 209 -13.16 -20.83 3.11
N ARG A 210 -13.42 -22.03 2.59
CA ARG A 210 -13.53 -23.25 3.42
C ARG A 210 -12.22 -24.02 3.44
N ARG A 211 -11.92 -24.63 4.58
CA ARG A 211 -10.81 -25.56 4.76
C ARG A 211 -10.91 -26.69 3.73
N GLY A 212 -9.80 -26.98 3.06
CA GLY A 212 -9.75 -28.01 2.02
C GLY A 212 -10.11 -27.53 0.61
N GLN A 213 -10.52 -26.26 0.44
CA GLN A 213 -10.72 -25.67 -0.87
C GLN A 213 -9.36 -25.49 -1.58
N VAL A 214 -9.28 -25.93 -2.84
CA VAL A 214 -8.09 -25.76 -3.69
C VAL A 214 -8.09 -24.33 -4.22
N LEU A 215 -7.06 -23.55 -3.85
CA LEU A 215 -6.88 -22.17 -4.29
C LEU A 215 -6.22 -22.10 -5.67
N ILE A 216 -5.21 -22.93 -5.93
CA ILE A 216 -4.54 -23.03 -7.23
C ILE A 216 -4.00 -24.44 -7.47
N ARG A 217 -4.10 -24.97 -8.68
CA ARG A 217 -3.51 -26.27 -9.05
C ARG A 217 -2.10 -26.08 -9.64
N ARG A 218 -1.28 -27.13 -9.59
CA ARG A 218 0.07 -27.08 -10.19
C ARG A 218 -0.06 -26.84 -11.71
N GLY A 219 0.53 -25.75 -12.19
CA GLY A 219 0.53 -25.35 -13.60
C GLY A 219 -0.38 -24.16 -13.93
N ASP A 220 -1.24 -23.73 -13.01
CA ASP A 220 -2.07 -22.54 -13.20
C ASP A 220 -1.25 -21.26 -12.99
N THR A 221 -1.53 -20.22 -13.78
CA THR A 221 -0.97 -18.88 -13.59
C THR A 221 -1.61 -18.19 -12.38
N VAL A 222 -0.77 -17.58 -11.53
CA VAL A 222 -1.22 -16.82 -10.37
C VAL A 222 -1.90 -15.54 -10.84
N THR A 223 -3.21 -15.41 -10.55
CA THR A 223 -3.96 -14.17 -10.76
C THR A 223 -3.72 -13.18 -9.61
N ASP A 224 -3.94 -11.89 -9.85
CA ASP A 224 -3.76 -10.84 -8.83
C ASP A 224 -4.62 -11.12 -7.59
N GLU A 225 -5.84 -11.64 -7.76
CA GLU A 225 -6.72 -12.06 -6.66
C GLU A 225 -6.10 -13.15 -5.77
N VAL A 226 -5.40 -14.12 -6.38
CA VAL A 226 -4.71 -15.19 -5.64
C VAL A 226 -3.47 -14.63 -4.94
N ALA A 227 -2.77 -13.68 -5.56
CA ALA A 227 -1.62 -13.01 -4.96
C ALA A 227 -2.01 -12.21 -3.71
N ASP A 228 -3.13 -11.47 -3.76
CA ASP A 228 -3.63 -10.70 -2.61
C ASP A 228 -4.15 -11.61 -1.49
N THR A 229 -4.85 -12.69 -1.84
CA THR A 229 -5.23 -13.74 -0.88
C THR A 229 -4.00 -14.28 -0.15
N LEU A 230 -2.93 -14.61 -0.88
CA LEU A 230 -1.67 -15.09 -0.30
C LEU A 230 -0.97 -14.05 0.58
N ARG A 231 -1.04 -12.76 0.22
CA ARG A 231 -0.48 -11.66 1.03
C ARG A 231 -1.20 -11.53 2.37
N VAL A 232 -2.53 -11.52 2.37
CA VAL A 232 -3.33 -11.43 3.61
C VAL A 232 -3.03 -12.63 4.52
N PHE A 233 -2.96 -13.84 3.97
CA PHE A 233 -2.55 -15.02 4.74
C PHE A 233 -1.12 -14.91 5.32
N ARG A 234 -0.20 -14.25 4.61
CA ARG A 234 1.18 -14.03 5.07
C ARG A 234 1.23 -12.99 6.19
N GLU A 235 0.47 -11.90 6.08
CA GLU A 235 0.39 -10.83 7.08
C GLU A 235 -0.31 -11.27 8.35
N GLN A 236 -1.43 -12.00 8.26
CA GLN A 236 -2.13 -12.54 9.41
C GLN A 236 -1.26 -13.53 10.22
N ARG A 237 -0.35 -14.25 9.54
CA ARG A 237 0.67 -15.11 10.19
C ARG A 237 1.79 -14.32 10.89
N ARG A 238 1.94 -13.03 10.61
CA ARG A 238 3.03 -12.18 11.10
C ARG A 238 2.68 -11.48 12.42
N ASP A 239 1.42 -11.06 12.59
CA ASP A 239 1.01 -10.23 13.75
C ASP A 239 0.80 -11.01 15.05
N ILE A 240 0.12 -12.17 15.03
CA ILE A 240 -0.06 -13.00 16.24
C ILE A 240 1.27 -13.67 16.64
N ALA A 241 2.23 -13.72 15.73
CA ALA A 241 3.46 -14.47 15.91
C ALA A 241 4.63 -13.68 16.46
N SER A 242 4.66 -12.34 16.48
CA SER A 242 5.91 -11.63 16.79
C SER A 242 6.32 -11.75 18.27
N THR A 243 5.42 -11.45 19.22
CA THR A 243 5.68 -11.52 20.66
C THR A 243 5.76 -12.95 21.18
N ALA A 244 4.83 -13.82 20.75
CA ALA A 244 4.82 -15.23 21.12
C ALA A 244 6.06 -15.98 20.59
N ARG A 245 6.54 -15.65 19.37
CA ARG A 245 7.77 -16.24 18.81
C ARG A 245 9.02 -15.76 19.56
N VAL A 246 9.10 -14.47 19.90
CA VAL A 246 10.21 -13.95 20.72
C VAL A 246 10.21 -14.61 22.10
N ALA A 247 9.05 -14.71 22.74
CA ALA A 247 8.91 -15.41 24.03
C ALA A 247 9.26 -16.90 23.92
N GLY A 248 8.84 -17.58 22.85
CA GLY A 248 9.16 -18.98 22.59
C GLY A 248 10.65 -19.22 22.36
N ILE A 249 11.32 -18.35 21.60
CA ILE A 249 12.78 -18.38 21.42
C ILE A 249 13.49 -18.16 22.75
N ALA A 250 13.07 -17.15 23.52
CA ALA A 250 13.65 -16.86 24.83
C ALA A 250 13.49 -18.04 25.81
N LEU A 251 12.31 -18.68 25.82
CA LEU A 251 12.04 -19.86 26.64
C LEU A 251 12.89 -21.07 26.21
N LEU A 252 13.02 -21.31 24.90
CA LEU A 252 13.82 -22.42 24.36
C LEU A 252 15.31 -22.24 24.68
N VAL A 253 15.84 -21.03 24.50
CA VAL A 253 17.22 -20.68 24.88
C VAL A 253 17.38 -20.81 26.40
N GLY A 254 16.43 -20.33 27.20
CA GLY A 254 16.44 -20.46 28.65
C GLY A 254 16.46 -21.92 29.12
N LEU A 255 15.66 -22.80 28.49
CA LEU A 255 15.63 -24.23 28.78
C LEU A 255 16.94 -24.90 28.41
N MET A 256 17.49 -24.58 27.24
CA MET A 256 18.80 -25.08 26.81
C MET A 256 19.89 -24.68 27.81
N LEU A 257 19.90 -23.43 28.28
CA LEU A 257 20.85 -22.93 29.29
C LEU A 257 20.67 -23.61 30.65
N ALA A 258 19.43 -23.84 31.09
CA ALA A 258 19.14 -24.57 32.32
C ALA A 258 19.68 -26.02 32.25
N GLY A 259 19.63 -26.64 31.07
CA GLY A 259 20.17 -27.98 30.84
C GLY A 259 21.69 -28.09 30.99
N TRP A 260 22.44 -27.00 30.80
CA TRP A 260 23.89 -26.99 31.01
C TRP A 260 24.29 -27.07 32.49
N TRP A 261 23.46 -26.57 33.40
CA TRP A 261 23.75 -26.55 34.84
C TRP A 261 24.04 -27.94 35.43
N PRO A 262 23.17 -28.96 35.29
CA PRO A 262 23.46 -30.30 35.80
C PRO A 262 24.65 -30.97 35.10
N VAL A 263 24.83 -30.73 33.80
CA VAL A 263 25.97 -31.29 33.04
C VAL A 263 27.29 -30.74 33.55
N LEU A 264 27.39 -29.43 33.77
CA LEU A 264 28.61 -28.80 34.26
C LEU A 264 28.93 -29.16 35.71
N LEU A 265 27.91 -29.35 36.56
CA LEU A 265 28.08 -29.82 37.93
C LEU A 265 28.53 -31.28 38.01
N TRP A 266 28.19 -32.10 37.01
CA TRP A 266 28.65 -33.48 36.97
C TRP A 266 30.16 -33.60 36.69
N PHE A 267 30.72 -32.62 35.98
CA PHE A 267 32.13 -32.61 35.56
C PHE A 267 33.04 -31.63 36.33
N GLY A 268 32.53 -30.93 37.35
CA GLY A 268 33.31 -29.94 38.10
C GLY A 268 32.61 -29.38 39.34
N GLY A 269 33.36 -28.67 40.17
CA GLY A 269 32.83 -28.00 41.37
C GLY A 269 31.91 -26.82 41.02
N PRO A 270 31.07 -26.35 41.98
CA PRO A 270 30.06 -25.32 41.72
C PRO A 270 30.64 -23.97 41.26
N LEU A 271 31.87 -23.63 41.65
CA LEU A 271 32.55 -22.41 41.17
C LEU A 271 33.02 -22.54 39.71
N GLU A 272 33.59 -23.68 39.35
CA GLU A 272 34.04 -23.95 37.97
C GLU A 272 32.84 -24.07 37.02
N ALA A 273 31.76 -24.70 37.48
CA ALA A 273 30.51 -24.79 36.73
C ALA A 273 29.96 -23.40 36.40
N LYS A 274 29.95 -22.45 37.35
CA LYS A 274 29.54 -21.05 37.09
C LYS A 274 30.40 -20.37 36.03
N ARG A 275 31.73 -20.51 36.11
CA ARG A 275 32.66 -19.91 35.13
C ARG A 275 32.50 -20.52 33.73
N ARG A 276 32.37 -21.85 33.65
CA ARG A 276 32.13 -22.56 32.38
C ARG A 276 30.77 -22.18 31.78
N LEU A 277 29.73 -22.04 32.61
CA LEU A 277 28.40 -21.63 32.18
C LEU A 277 28.39 -20.20 31.61
N SER A 278 29.09 -19.26 32.24
CA SER A 278 29.21 -17.89 31.69
C SER A 278 29.95 -17.88 30.35
N MET A 279 30.97 -18.73 30.18
CA MET A 279 31.67 -18.87 28.91
C MET A 279 30.77 -19.43 27.82
N ILE A 280 30.01 -20.49 28.12
CA ILE A 280 29.04 -21.08 27.20
C ILE A 280 27.98 -20.05 26.80
N TYR A 281 27.49 -19.23 27.74
CA TYR A 281 26.53 -18.16 27.43
C TYR A 281 27.09 -17.15 26.42
N ILE A 282 28.32 -16.69 26.64
CA ILE A 282 28.99 -15.75 25.73
C ILE A 282 29.18 -16.38 24.36
N LEU A 283 29.60 -17.65 24.29
CA LEU A 283 29.79 -18.36 23.03
C LEU A 283 28.46 -18.60 22.28
N VAL A 284 27.39 -19.01 22.97
CA VAL A 284 26.06 -19.14 22.35
C VAL A 284 25.63 -17.80 21.77
N LEU A 285 25.75 -16.70 22.53
CA LEU A 285 25.36 -15.38 22.07
C LEU A 285 26.20 -14.91 20.88
N LEU A 286 27.52 -15.08 20.95
CA LEU A 286 28.46 -14.72 19.90
C LEU A 286 28.15 -15.48 18.59
N PHE A 287 28.06 -16.80 18.64
CA PHE A 287 27.82 -17.61 17.44
C PHE A 287 26.41 -17.44 16.89
N THR A 288 25.41 -17.22 17.74
CA THR A 288 24.06 -16.87 17.30
C THR A 288 24.06 -15.54 16.55
N LEU A 289 24.80 -14.54 17.06
CA LEU A 289 24.96 -13.25 16.39
C LEU A 289 25.72 -13.41 15.06
N SER A 290 26.77 -14.23 15.00
CA SER A 290 27.50 -14.52 13.77
C SER A 290 26.62 -15.16 12.70
N VAL A 291 25.81 -16.17 13.04
CA VAL A 291 24.84 -16.78 12.13
C VAL A 291 23.82 -15.74 11.67
N ARG A 292 23.34 -14.88 12.57
CA ARG A 292 22.33 -13.87 12.22
C ARG A 292 22.87 -12.77 11.32
N LEU A 293 24.11 -12.37 11.53
CA LEU A 293 24.82 -11.41 10.69
C LEU A 293 25.10 -12.02 9.31
N GLY A 294 25.55 -13.28 9.26
CA GLY A 294 25.72 -14.01 7.99
C GLY A 294 24.42 -14.09 7.20
N TRP A 295 23.30 -14.38 7.86
CA TRP A 295 21.97 -14.35 7.24
C TRP A 295 21.57 -12.96 6.73
N PHE A 296 21.88 -11.91 7.47
CA PHE A 296 21.62 -10.54 7.04
C PHE A 296 22.42 -10.19 5.77
N ILE A 297 23.71 -10.56 5.74
CA ILE A 297 24.58 -10.36 4.57
C ILE A 297 24.06 -11.17 3.38
N ALA A 298 23.69 -12.43 3.57
CA ALA A 298 23.12 -13.27 2.52
C ALA A 298 21.89 -12.63 1.85
N ASN A 299 20.96 -12.10 2.64
CA ASN A 299 19.79 -11.40 2.11
C ASN A 299 20.16 -10.11 1.38
N ALA A 300 21.12 -9.34 1.89
CA ALA A 300 21.60 -8.13 1.22
C ALA A 300 22.25 -8.45 -0.12
N VAL A 301 23.07 -9.50 -0.20
CA VAL A 301 23.72 -9.93 -1.45
C VAL A 301 22.68 -10.43 -2.46
N ALA A 302 21.75 -11.28 -2.04
CA ALA A 302 20.69 -11.80 -2.91
C ALA A 302 19.79 -10.69 -3.47
N PHE A 303 19.48 -9.66 -2.66
CA PHE A 303 18.70 -8.50 -3.09
C PHE A 303 19.42 -7.69 -4.17
N ASN A 304 20.74 -7.52 -4.06
CA ASN A 304 21.54 -6.79 -5.05
C ASN A 304 21.83 -7.62 -6.32
N ALA A 305 21.71 -8.95 -6.26
CA ALA A 305 21.97 -9.87 -7.37
C ALA A 305 20.72 -10.24 -8.20
N GLN A 306 19.64 -9.46 -8.10
CA GLN A 306 18.39 -9.70 -8.84
C GLN A 306 18.65 -9.90 -10.35
N GLY A 307 18.22 -11.05 -10.89
CA GLY A 307 18.40 -11.43 -12.30
C GLY A 307 19.61 -12.33 -12.60
N GLN A 308 20.43 -12.68 -11.61
CA GLN A 308 21.57 -13.61 -11.77
C GLN A 308 21.35 -14.91 -10.98
N ALA A 309 22.14 -15.96 -11.26
CA ALA A 309 22.09 -17.24 -10.57
C ALA A 309 22.33 -17.15 -9.04
N MET A 310 22.89 -16.03 -8.57
CA MET A 310 23.16 -15.69 -7.17
C MET A 310 21.96 -15.01 -6.44
N SER A 311 20.80 -14.93 -7.07
CA SER A 311 19.62 -14.26 -6.49
C SER A 311 18.92 -15.06 -5.38
N THR A 312 19.28 -16.34 -5.16
CA THR A 312 18.67 -17.19 -4.13
C THR A 312 19.39 -17.03 -2.78
N ALA A 313 18.81 -16.21 -1.88
CA ALA A 313 19.31 -16.03 -0.51
C ALA A 313 19.47 -17.35 0.25
N GLU A 314 18.65 -18.35 -0.09
CA GLU A 314 18.64 -19.68 0.53
C GLU A 314 19.90 -20.48 0.22
N ALA A 315 20.55 -20.28 -0.93
CA ALA A 315 21.80 -20.99 -1.26
C ALA A 315 22.96 -20.60 -0.34
N TYR A 316 22.96 -19.36 0.17
CA TYR A 316 23.99 -18.85 1.08
C TYR A 316 23.85 -19.40 2.51
N LEU A 317 22.67 -19.91 2.90
CA LEU A 317 22.44 -20.50 4.22
C LEU A 317 23.42 -21.64 4.51
N TRP A 318 23.68 -22.45 3.49
CA TRP A 318 24.54 -23.63 3.60
C TRP A 318 26.01 -23.25 3.83
N GLY A 319 26.41 -22.02 3.47
CA GLY A 319 27.76 -21.51 3.72
C GLY A 319 27.99 -20.91 5.11
N LEU A 320 26.98 -20.87 5.97
CA LEU A 320 27.12 -20.33 7.33
C LEU A 320 28.01 -21.23 8.20
N PRO A 321 28.86 -20.64 9.06
CA PRO A 321 29.89 -21.40 9.77
C PRO A 321 29.36 -22.14 11.02
N PHE A 322 28.42 -23.07 10.84
CA PHE A 322 27.80 -23.81 11.96
C PHE A 322 28.78 -24.64 12.79
N ALA A 323 29.87 -25.13 12.20
CA ALA A 323 30.88 -25.90 12.92
C ALA A 323 31.78 -25.05 13.85
N ALA A 324 31.82 -23.73 13.66
CA ALA A 324 32.75 -22.88 14.40
C ALA A 324 32.49 -22.91 15.91
N GLY A 325 31.22 -22.84 16.33
CA GLY A 325 30.86 -22.85 17.75
C GLY A 325 31.27 -24.12 18.48
N PRO A 326 30.81 -25.30 18.04
CA PRO A 326 31.20 -26.58 18.63
C PRO A 326 32.71 -26.81 18.65
N VAL A 327 33.44 -26.42 17.60
CA VAL A 327 34.91 -26.54 17.56
C VAL A 327 35.58 -25.60 18.55
N THR A 328 35.12 -24.35 18.69
CA THR A 328 35.64 -23.43 19.73
C THR A 328 35.39 -23.99 21.13
N VAL A 329 34.22 -24.57 21.38
CA VAL A 329 33.90 -25.19 22.67
C VAL A 329 34.80 -26.41 22.92
N LEU A 330 35.08 -27.22 21.90
CA LEU A 330 36.00 -28.36 22.02
C LEU A 330 37.37 -27.92 22.52
N VAL A 331 37.95 -26.88 21.91
CA VAL A 331 39.28 -26.39 22.25
C VAL A 331 39.33 -25.80 23.67
N LEU A 332 38.24 -25.19 24.15
CA LEU A 332 38.20 -24.51 25.45
C LEU A 332 37.71 -25.38 26.62
N LEU A 333 36.81 -26.33 26.36
CA LEU A 333 36.04 -27.07 27.37
C LEU A 333 36.09 -28.59 27.20
N GLY A 334 36.60 -29.09 26.08
CA GLY A 334 36.67 -30.52 25.75
C GLY A 334 35.45 -31.06 24.98
N MET A 335 35.50 -32.36 24.70
CA MET A 335 34.58 -33.05 23.77
C MET A 335 33.11 -33.05 24.22
N GLN A 336 32.84 -33.39 25.48
CA GLN A 336 31.45 -33.55 25.94
C GLN A 336 30.66 -32.23 25.89
N PRO A 337 31.20 -31.09 26.38
CA PRO A 337 30.58 -29.78 26.16
C PRO A 337 30.43 -29.43 24.69
N ALA A 338 31.40 -29.76 23.83
CA ALA A 338 31.34 -29.42 22.41
C ALA A 338 30.17 -30.10 21.67
N LEU A 339 29.94 -31.39 21.93
CA LEU A 339 28.82 -32.11 21.34
C LEU A 339 27.47 -31.59 21.85
N LEU A 340 27.36 -31.27 23.15
CA LEU A 340 26.16 -30.65 23.68
C LEU A 340 25.93 -29.28 23.05
N PHE A 341 26.99 -28.49 22.83
CA PHE A 341 26.90 -27.23 22.11
C PHE A 341 26.49 -27.40 20.65
N ALA A 342 26.86 -28.49 19.97
CA ALA A 342 26.37 -28.76 18.62
C ALA A 342 24.85 -29.00 18.59
N VAL A 343 24.30 -29.76 19.54
CA VAL A 343 22.85 -29.96 19.70
C VAL A 343 22.15 -28.64 20.07
N CYS A 344 22.70 -27.98 21.09
CA CYS A 344 22.72 -26.53 21.35
C CYS A 344 22.36 -25.67 20.14
N GLY A 345 23.40 -25.43 19.34
CA GLY A 345 23.44 -24.54 18.21
C GLY A 345 22.54 -24.98 17.07
N ALA A 346 22.35 -26.29 16.86
CA ALA A 346 21.45 -26.80 15.83
C ALA A 346 19.99 -26.39 16.09
N GLY A 347 19.51 -26.54 17.33
CA GLY A 347 18.16 -26.12 17.71
C GLY A 347 17.98 -24.61 17.58
N VAL A 348 18.97 -23.83 18.04
CA VAL A 348 18.94 -22.36 17.91
C VAL A 348 18.96 -21.95 16.43
N ALA A 349 19.82 -22.55 15.61
CA ALA A 349 19.92 -22.26 14.18
C ALA A 349 18.61 -22.55 13.44
N GLY A 350 17.99 -23.71 13.68
CA GLY A 350 16.71 -24.07 13.07
C GLY A 350 15.60 -23.07 13.41
N VAL A 351 15.48 -22.68 14.68
CA VAL A 351 14.47 -21.70 15.10
C VAL A 351 14.77 -20.30 14.57
N LEU A 352 16.04 -19.87 14.59
CA LEU A 352 16.47 -18.54 14.15
C LEU A 352 16.27 -18.33 12.64
N LEU A 353 16.42 -19.40 11.85
CA LEU A 353 16.33 -19.38 10.38
C LEU A 353 14.95 -19.85 9.89
N GLY A 354 13.88 -19.54 10.64
CA GLY A 354 12.50 -19.70 10.18
C GLY A 354 11.79 -21.00 10.60
N GLY A 355 12.41 -21.81 11.46
CA GLY A 355 11.86 -23.08 11.93
C GLY A 355 12.10 -24.25 10.97
N ASP A 356 13.10 -24.14 10.09
CA ASP A 356 13.42 -25.19 9.13
C ASP A 356 14.18 -26.34 9.79
N PHE A 357 13.58 -27.53 9.72
CA PHE A 357 14.17 -28.77 10.23
C PHE A 357 15.47 -29.13 9.48
N SER A 358 15.53 -28.87 8.18
CA SER A 358 16.68 -29.19 7.31
C SER A 358 17.93 -28.43 7.77
N VAL A 359 17.74 -27.15 8.11
CA VAL A 359 18.81 -26.29 8.65
C VAL A 359 19.31 -26.81 10.00
N ALA A 360 18.40 -27.25 10.88
CA ALA A 360 18.80 -27.82 12.17
C ALA A 360 19.63 -29.11 12.00
N VAL A 361 19.20 -30.02 11.11
CA VAL A 361 19.93 -31.25 10.80
C VAL A 361 21.31 -30.95 10.21
N TYR A 362 21.38 -30.01 9.26
CA TYR A 362 22.63 -29.59 8.65
C TYR A 362 23.60 -28.96 9.66
N ALA A 363 23.12 -28.03 10.48
CA ALA A 363 23.93 -27.39 11.53
C ALA A 363 24.44 -28.41 12.55
N LEU A 364 23.61 -29.39 12.93
CA LEU A 364 24.01 -30.48 13.82
C LEU A 364 25.12 -31.33 13.19
N ALA A 365 24.94 -31.76 11.95
CA ALA A 365 25.93 -32.58 11.26
C ALA A 365 27.25 -31.83 11.07
N SER A 366 27.19 -30.56 10.66
CA SER A 366 28.36 -29.69 10.52
C SER A 366 29.10 -29.53 11.85
N GLY A 367 28.36 -29.29 12.94
CA GLY A 367 28.90 -29.18 14.29
C GLY A 367 29.58 -30.46 14.78
N VAL A 368 28.89 -31.60 14.68
CA VAL A 368 29.41 -32.91 15.13
C VAL A 368 30.63 -33.31 14.33
N VAL A 369 30.59 -33.20 12.99
CA VAL A 369 31.74 -33.51 12.14
C VAL A 369 32.91 -32.58 12.45
N GLY A 370 32.65 -31.29 12.61
CA GLY A 370 33.67 -30.31 12.99
C GLY A 370 34.36 -30.68 14.30
N THR A 371 33.58 -30.97 15.34
CA THR A 371 34.11 -31.38 16.64
C THR A 371 34.91 -32.68 16.57
N LEU A 372 34.40 -33.72 15.92
CA LEU A 372 35.09 -35.01 15.81
C LEU A 372 36.37 -34.93 14.95
N ALA A 373 36.37 -34.08 13.92
CA ALA A 373 37.55 -33.86 13.09
C ALA A 373 38.61 -33.02 13.82
N ALA A 374 38.19 -32.02 14.57
CA ALA A 374 39.08 -31.17 15.36
C ALA A 374 39.70 -31.92 16.55
N GLU A 375 39.00 -32.88 17.17
CA GLU A 375 39.56 -33.67 18.28
C GLU A 375 40.77 -34.50 17.86
N ARG A 376 40.78 -34.98 16.60
CA ARG A 376 41.88 -35.79 16.06
C ARG A 376 43.06 -34.97 15.54
N SER A 377 43.05 -33.65 15.75
CA SER A 377 43.95 -32.70 15.13
C SER A 377 44.86 -32.06 16.19
N GLU A 378 46.17 -32.30 16.11
CA GLU A 378 47.16 -31.82 17.09
C GLU A 378 47.83 -30.47 16.66
N ASP A 379 47.76 -30.08 15.38
CA ASP A 379 48.54 -28.95 14.81
C ASP A 379 47.69 -27.86 14.09
N ARG A 380 48.20 -26.61 14.00
CA ARG A 380 47.56 -25.53 13.21
C ARG A 380 47.36 -25.88 11.72
N ILE A 381 48.30 -26.61 11.10
CA ILE A 381 48.17 -27.09 9.71
C ILE A 381 47.06 -28.14 9.61
N SER A 382 46.84 -28.94 10.66
CA SER A 382 45.75 -29.92 10.71
C SER A 382 44.37 -29.26 10.81
N LEU A 383 44.27 -28.05 11.37
CA LEU A 383 43.01 -27.27 11.39
C LEU A 383 42.51 -26.94 9.97
N SER A 384 43.39 -26.63 9.03
CA SER A 384 43.00 -26.40 7.63
C SER A 384 42.35 -27.64 6.98
N ARG A 385 42.84 -28.84 7.32
CA ARG A 385 42.27 -30.12 6.86
C ARG A 385 40.92 -30.40 7.51
N VAL A 386 40.72 -30.00 8.77
CA VAL A 386 39.41 -30.03 9.43
C VAL A 386 38.39 -29.22 8.62
N GLY A 387 38.77 -28.03 8.15
CA GLY A 387 37.88 -27.18 7.35
C GLY A 387 37.44 -27.85 6.04
N LEU A 388 38.36 -28.51 5.34
CA LEU A 388 38.06 -29.26 4.12
C LEU A 388 37.16 -30.48 4.39
N LEU A 389 37.40 -31.20 5.49
CA LEU A 389 36.60 -32.36 5.86
C LEU A 389 35.17 -31.96 6.25
N VAL A 390 35.03 -30.87 7.02
CA VAL A 390 33.72 -30.27 7.33
C VAL A 390 33.01 -29.83 6.06
N GLY A 391 33.71 -29.16 5.14
CA GLY A 391 33.15 -28.74 3.85
C GLY A 391 32.65 -29.92 3.01
N ALA A 392 33.41 -31.01 2.94
CA ALA A 392 33.00 -32.22 2.23
C ALA A 392 31.78 -32.88 2.88
N ALA A 393 31.77 -32.99 4.22
CA ALA A 393 30.64 -33.56 4.94
C ALA A 393 29.37 -32.71 4.79
N ASN A 394 29.51 -31.38 4.84
CA ASN A 394 28.43 -30.44 4.59
C ASN A 394 27.79 -30.66 3.20
N VAL A 395 28.60 -30.83 2.14
CA VAL A 395 28.08 -31.14 0.79
C VAL A 395 27.29 -32.44 0.78
N VAL A 396 27.81 -33.50 1.43
CA VAL A 396 27.11 -34.79 1.50
C VAL A 396 25.76 -34.65 2.21
N VAL A 397 25.72 -33.94 3.34
CA VAL A 397 24.49 -33.72 4.11
C VAL A 397 23.50 -32.87 3.32
N LEU A 398 23.95 -31.83 2.64
CA LEU A 398 23.14 -31.02 1.75
C LEU A 398 22.48 -31.90 0.67
N LEU A 399 23.25 -32.73 -0.03
CA LEU A 399 22.73 -33.59 -1.09
C LEU A 399 21.71 -34.61 -0.56
N ILE A 400 21.92 -35.14 0.65
CA ILE A 400 20.95 -36.03 1.32
C ILE A 400 19.63 -35.29 1.59
N LEU A 401 19.71 -34.04 2.07
CA LEU A 401 18.52 -33.22 2.36
C LEU A 401 17.77 -32.83 1.08
N GLU A 402 18.48 -32.44 0.02
CA GLU A 402 17.90 -32.16 -1.30
C GLU A 402 17.19 -33.38 -1.88
N LEU A 403 17.79 -34.57 -1.75
CA LEU A 403 17.17 -35.82 -2.19
C LEU A 403 15.94 -36.18 -1.35
N TYR A 404 15.98 -35.97 -0.03
CA TYR A 404 14.86 -36.19 0.87
C TYR A 404 13.66 -35.27 0.55
N LEU A 405 13.94 -34.02 0.17
CA LEU A 405 12.92 -33.04 -0.23
C LEU A 405 12.39 -33.26 -1.66
N GLY A 406 12.98 -34.19 -2.41
CA GLY A 406 12.55 -34.55 -3.77
C GLY A 406 13.07 -33.61 -4.85
N LEU A 407 14.25 -33.01 -4.66
CA LEU A 407 14.91 -32.09 -5.59
C LEU A 407 13.99 -30.92 -6.00
N PRO A 408 13.57 -30.08 -5.03
CA PRO A 408 12.68 -28.95 -5.31
C PRO A 408 13.34 -27.89 -6.22
N ASP A 409 14.66 -27.81 -6.17
CA ASP A 409 15.45 -26.76 -6.81
C ASP A 409 16.10 -27.21 -8.13
N PRO A 410 16.28 -26.30 -9.10
CA PRO A 410 16.96 -26.61 -10.35
C PRO A 410 18.44 -27.01 -10.11
N PRO A 411 19.05 -27.80 -11.00
CA PRO A 411 20.41 -28.32 -10.80
C PRO A 411 21.47 -27.21 -10.64
N GLY A 412 21.25 -26.03 -11.23
CA GLY A 412 22.14 -24.88 -11.09
C GLY A 412 22.18 -24.29 -9.67
N THR A 413 21.03 -24.18 -9.00
CA THR A 413 20.97 -23.68 -7.61
C THR A 413 21.50 -24.72 -6.63
N VAL A 414 21.21 -26.00 -6.84
CA VAL A 414 21.81 -27.09 -6.04
C VAL A 414 23.34 -27.08 -6.16
N GLY A 415 23.87 -26.87 -7.37
CA GLY A 415 25.32 -26.73 -7.59
C GLY A 415 25.92 -25.54 -6.83
N LEU A 416 25.25 -24.39 -6.83
CA LEU A 416 25.67 -23.21 -6.06
C LEU A 416 25.61 -23.47 -4.54
N SER A 417 24.53 -24.07 -4.05
CA SER A 417 24.38 -24.46 -2.64
C SER A 417 25.48 -25.43 -2.21
N ALA A 418 25.88 -26.38 -3.08
CA ALA A 418 26.98 -27.29 -2.80
C ALA A 418 28.32 -26.55 -2.68
N ILE A 419 28.58 -25.54 -3.52
CA ILE A 419 29.78 -24.70 -3.40
C ILE A 419 29.78 -23.97 -2.06
N PHE A 420 28.66 -23.34 -1.67
CA PHE A 420 28.58 -22.66 -0.38
C PHE A 420 28.71 -23.63 0.81
N ALA A 421 28.06 -24.79 0.75
CA ALA A 421 28.18 -25.83 1.76
C ALA A 421 29.65 -26.26 1.98
N PHE A 422 30.39 -26.41 0.87
CA PHE A 422 31.81 -26.73 0.92
C PHE A 422 32.63 -25.59 1.54
N VAL A 423 32.42 -24.35 1.09
CA VAL A 423 33.15 -23.16 1.57
C VAL A 423 32.84 -22.85 3.04
N GLY A 424 31.65 -23.21 3.53
CA GLY A 424 31.27 -23.05 4.93
C GLY A 424 32.22 -23.74 5.91
N GLY A 425 32.80 -24.89 5.54
CA GLY A 425 33.77 -25.62 6.37
C GLY A 425 35.07 -24.85 6.62
N PRO A 426 35.82 -24.43 5.57
CA PRO A 426 36.97 -23.55 5.72
C PRO A 426 36.65 -22.23 6.43
N ILE A 427 35.49 -21.62 6.17
CA ILE A 427 35.06 -20.41 6.89
C ILE A 427 34.90 -20.71 8.39
N SER A 428 34.29 -21.83 8.78
CA SER A 428 34.17 -22.21 10.20
C SER A 428 35.52 -22.27 10.90
N VAL A 429 36.51 -22.92 10.29
CA VAL A 429 37.86 -23.01 10.86
C VAL A 429 38.55 -21.64 10.91
N GLY A 430 38.36 -20.81 9.89
CA GLY A 430 38.86 -19.44 9.88
C GLY A 430 38.30 -18.62 11.04
N VAL A 431 36.99 -18.72 11.29
CA VAL A 431 36.30 -18.06 12.42
C VAL A 431 36.86 -18.54 13.76
N VAL A 432 37.05 -19.86 13.93
CA VAL A 432 37.67 -20.42 15.15
C VAL A 432 39.07 -19.85 15.35
N SER A 433 39.90 -19.90 14.30
CA SER A 433 41.31 -19.45 14.36
C SER A 433 41.43 -17.97 14.68
N PHE A 434 40.50 -17.16 14.19
CA PHE A 434 40.46 -15.72 14.44
C PHE A 434 40.01 -15.38 15.86
N LEU A 435 39.00 -16.09 16.38
CA LEU A 435 38.42 -15.80 17.69
C LEU A 435 39.22 -16.40 18.84
N LEU A 436 39.91 -17.52 18.62
CA LEU A 436 40.56 -18.28 19.69
C LEU A 436 41.53 -17.44 20.55
N PRO A 437 42.45 -16.62 20.00
CA PRO A 437 43.35 -15.81 20.83
C PRO A 437 42.63 -14.81 21.74
N ALA A 438 41.55 -14.21 21.23
CA ALA A 438 40.74 -13.26 22.01
C ALA A 438 39.98 -13.98 23.15
N LEU A 439 39.43 -15.17 22.87
CA LEU A 439 38.73 -15.98 23.86
C LEU A 439 39.68 -16.53 24.93
N GLU A 440 40.88 -16.97 24.55
CA GLU A 440 41.94 -17.42 25.48
C GLU A 440 42.37 -16.29 26.43
N SER A 441 42.54 -15.07 25.92
CA SER A 441 42.84 -13.88 26.72
C SER A 441 41.67 -13.53 27.67
N ALA A 442 40.43 -13.54 27.16
CA ALA A 442 39.25 -13.18 27.93
C ALA A 442 38.91 -14.17 29.05
N PHE A 443 39.16 -15.47 28.84
CA PHE A 443 38.82 -16.53 29.79
C PHE A 443 40.01 -17.04 30.62
N GLY A 444 41.23 -16.59 30.31
CA GLY A 444 42.45 -16.99 31.02
C GLY A 444 42.76 -18.48 30.90
N ILE A 445 42.34 -19.12 29.80
CA ILE A 445 42.56 -20.54 29.53
C ILE A 445 43.84 -20.66 28.68
N THR A 446 44.80 -21.47 29.15
CA THR A 446 45.98 -21.85 28.38
C THR A 446 45.66 -23.10 27.57
N THR A 447 45.42 -22.93 26.28
CA THR A 447 45.37 -24.01 25.29
C THR A 447 46.78 -24.51 24.98
N ASP A 448 46.90 -25.71 24.40
CA ASP A 448 48.19 -26.30 24.01
C ASP A 448 48.99 -25.39 23.07
N THR A 449 48.30 -24.58 22.24
CA THR A 449 48.91 -23.54 21.42
C THR A 449 49.60 -22.45 22.22
N ARG A 450 49.01 -22.01 23.34
CA ARG A 450 49.63 -21.01 24.23
C ARG A 450 50.74 -21.62 25.08
N LEU A 451 50.64 -22.91 25.43
CA LEU A 451 51.73 -23.65 26.09
C LEU A 451 52.93 -23.84 25.16
N LEU A 452 52.71 -24.12 23.88
CA LEU A 452 53.75 -24.19 22.86
C LEU A 452 54.40 -22.82 22.61
N GLU A 453 53.61 -21.75 22.55
CA GLU A 453 54.13 -20.37 22.46
C GLU A 453 54.93 -19.99 23.71
N LEU A 454 54.47 -20.31 24.92
CA LEU A 454 55.20 -20.06 26.17
C LEU A 454 56.45 -20.95 26.34
N SER A 455 56.48 -22.12 25.71
CA SER A 455 57.64 -23.02 25.71
C SER A 455 58.73 -22.60 24.72
N ASN A 456 58.42 -21.70 23.79
CA ASN A 456 59.36 -21.22 22.79
C ASN A 456 60.34 -20.22 23.43
N GLN A 457 61.52 -20.73 23.81
CA GLN A 457 62.60 -19.96 24.44
C GLN A 457 63.19 -18.84 23.56
N ASN A 458 62.79 -18.72 22.29
CA ASN A 458 63.20 -17.65 21.39
C ASN A 458 62.32 -16.39 21.46
N LEU A 459 61.29 -16.37 22.32
CA LEU A 459 60.60 -15.12 22.66
C LEU A 459 61.52 -14.32 23.59
N PRO A 460 61.88 -13.07 23.25
CA PRO A 460 62.64 -12.22 24.16
C PRO A 460 61.81 -12.04 25.43
N LEU A 461 62.32 -12.60 26.53
CA LEU A 461 61.70 -12.53 27.85
C LEU A 461 61.57 -11.07 28.30
N LEU A 462 60.36 -10.72 28.77
CA LEU A 462 59.93 -9.50 29.48
C LEU A 462 59.65 -8.25 28.63
#